data_AF-R7LRR4-F1
#
_entry.id   AF-R7LRR4-F1
#
_cell.length_a   1.000
_cell.length_b   1.000
_cell.length_c   1.000
_cell.angle_alpha   90.00
_cell.angle_beta   90.00
_cell.angle_gamma   90.00
#
_symmetry.space_group_name_H-M   'P 1'
#
loop_
_entity.id
_entity.type
_entity.pdbx_description
1 polymer ?
#
loop_
_entity_poly.entity_id
_entity_poly.type
_entity_poly.pdbx_seq_one_letter_code
_entity_poly.pdbx_strand_id
1 'polypeptide(L)'
;MLVKRNKKSSKVLFVIVFAIIFYYMLRVTTLVSANNGNWSFDYFTIALNELYKINTPIDFSRNNFLVSSGVSVFVLMIYETYKMQNKKNIQENTYGSAEWKTPNDIKDKRDKNFENNMILTQTELISKNMKISKMNRHVILIGRPGSGKSRYYFKPNILNANGTIIVTDPKRRTFARLWLFIKEKRLYNKSS
;
A
#
# COMPACT_ATOMS: atom_id res chain seq x y z
N MET A 1 -1.73 -13.61 -2.60
CA MET A 1 -1.44 -12.27 -3.16
C MET A 1 -0.08 -11.86 -2.65
N LEU A 2 0.92 -11.71 -3.53
CA LEU A 2 2.29 -11.37 -3.14
C LEU A 2 2.30 -9.94 -2.60
N VAL A 3 2.33 -9.81 -1.27
CA VAL A 3 2.72 -8.56 -0.62
C VAL A 3 4.13 -8.26 -1.13
N LYS A 4 4.26 -7.35 -2.09
CA LYS A 4 5.57 -6.81 -2.49
C LYS A 4 6.14 -6.13 -1.26
N ARG A 5 6.89 -6.88 -0.45
CA ARG A 5 7.74 -6.34 0.61
C ARG A 5 8.66 -5.35 -0.10
N ASN A 6 8.42 -4.06 0.11
CA ASN A 6 9.35 -3.02 -0.30
C ASN A 6 10.62 -3.22 0.53
N LYS A 7 11.57 -4.00 0.00
CA LYS A 7 12.86 -4.24 0.63
C LYS A 7 13.51 -2.87 0.78
N LYS A 8 13.72 -2.44 2.03
CA LYS A 8 14.43 -1.18 2.32
C LYS A 8 15.79 -1.24 1.61
N SER A 9 16.07 -0.25 0.77
CA SER A 9 17.38 -0.10 0.12
C SER A 9 18.43 0.00 1.23
N SER A 10 19.42 -0.89 1.25
CA SER A 10 20.47 -0.84 2.26
C SER A 10 21.35 0.38 2.02
N LYS A 11 21.51 1.24 3.04
CA LYS A 11 22.41 2.40 2.99
C LYS A 11 23.87 1.98 2.71
N VAL A 12 24.23 0.75 3.08
CA VAL A 12 25.56 0.15 2.83
C VAL A 12 25.86 0.05 1.34
N LEU A 13 24.90 -0.37 0.51
CA LEU A 13 25.12 -0.52 -0.93
C LEU A 13 25.36 0.84 -1.60
N PHE A 14 24.71 1.90 -1.11
CA PHE A 14 24.95 3.27 -1.58
C PHE A 14 26.39 3.73 -1.29
N VAL A 15 26.89 3.48 -0.07
CA VAL A 15 28.26 3.85 0.34
C VAL A 15 29.32 3.08 -0.47
N ILE A 16 29.09 1.80 -0.76
CA ILE A 16 30.01 0.99 -1.58
C ILE A 16 30.09 1.54 -3.01
N VAL A 17 28.94 1.86 -3.63
CA VAL A 17 28.92 2.42 -4.99
C VAL A 17 29.59 3.79 -5.03
N PHE A 18 29.35 4.64 -4.03
CA PHE A 18 30.04 5.93 -3.89
C PHE A 18 31.57 5.75 -3.84
N ALA A 19 32.05 4.82 -3.00
CA ALA A 19 33.49 4.59 -2.81
C ALA A 19 34.16 4.11 -4.10
N ILE A 20 33.51 3.24 -4.87
CA ILE A 20 34.02 2.73 -6.15
C ILE A 20 34.13 3.86 -7.19
N ILE A 21 33.08 4.66 -7.35
CA ILE A 21 33.05 5.77 -8.32
C ILE A 21 34.04 6.87 -7.91
N PHE A 22 34.10 7.17 -6.61
CA PHE A 22 35.05 8.15 -6.07
C PHE A 22 36.49 7.73 -6.31
N TYR A 23 36.83 6.46 -6.02
CA TYR A 23 38.16 5.91 -6.29
C TYR A 23 38.51 6.01 -7.77
N TYR A 24 37.60 5.60 -8.66
CA TYR A 24 37.80 5.68 -10.10
C TYR A 24 38.06 7.13 -10.57
N MET A 25 37.26 8.10 -10.11
CA MET A 25 37.45 9.50 -10.50
C MET A 25 38.73 10.10 -9.93
N LEU A 26 39.12 9.71 -8.72
CA LEU A 26 40.39 10.12 -8.14
C LEU A 26 41.54 9.70 -9.05
N ARG A 27 41.48 8.51 -9.64
CA ARG A 27 42.50 8.01 -10.58
C ARG A 27 42.58 8.81 -11.86
N VAL A 28 41.43 9.13 -12.44
CA VAL A 28 41.38 10.00 -13.63
C VAL A 28 42.02 11.37 -13.31
N THR A 29 41.68 11.98 -12.17
CA THR A 29 42.24 13.30 -11.80
C THR A 29 43.74 13.26 -11.51
N THR A 30 44.28 12.13 -11.04
CA THR A 30 45.72 11.95 -10.83
C THR A 30 46.49 11.84 -12.14
N LEU A 31 45.94 11.13 -13.13
CA LEU A 31 46.52 11.07 -14.48
C LEU A 31 46.48 12.43 -15.18
N VAL A 32 45.41 13.20 -14.97
CA VAL A 32 45.31 14.58 -15.49
C VAL A 32 46.33 15.49 -14.81
N SER A 33 46.55 15.35 -13.51
CA SER A 33 47.55 16.13 -12.76
C SER A 33 48.98 15.81 -13.21
N ALA A 34 49.28 14.54 -13.47
CA ALA A 34 50.58 14.10 -13.96
C ALA A 34 50.89 14.61 -15.39
N ASN A 35 49.86 14.88 -16.20
CA ASN A 35 49.98 15.34 -17.59
C ASN A 35 49.67 16.84 -17.73
N ASN A 36 50.18 17.66 -16.82
CA ASN A 36 50.07 19.12 -16.83
C ASN A 36 48.63 19.68 -16.85
N GLY A 37 47.64 18.92 -16.38
CA GLY A 37 46.25 19.37 -16.29
C GLY A 37 45.45 19.29 -17.60
N ASN A 38 46.01 18.71 -18.66
CA ASN A 38 45.29 18.51 -19.91
C ASN A 38 44.28 17.36 -19.77
N TRP A 39 43.02 17.61 -20.15
CA TRP A 39 41.97 16.59 -20.14
C TRP A 39 41.95 15.81 -21.46
N SER A 40 42.10 14.49 -21.40
CA SER A 40 41.89 13.56 -22.53
C SER A 40 40.95 12.44 -22.13
N PHE A 41 40.17 11.94 -23.10
CA PHE A 41 39.34 10.75 -22.94
C PHE A 41 40.17 9.48 -22.69
N ASP A 42 41.45 9.46 -23.10
CA ASP A 42 42.34 8.32 -22.91
C ASP A 42 42.64 8.05 -21.42
N TYR A 43 42.60 9.07 -20.57
CA TYR A 43 42.82 8.87 -19.13
C TYR A 43 41.69 8.09 -18.47
N PHE A 44 40.46 8.20 -18.98
CA PHE A 44 39.34 7.40 -18.51
C PHE A 44 39.52 5.92 -18.90
N THR A 45 39.97 5.64 -20.12
CA THR A 45 40.17 4.26 -20.58
C THR A 45 41.35 3.60 -19.86
N ILE A 46 42.46 4.32 -19.66
CA ILE A 46 43.61 3.87 -18.88
C ILE A 46 43.21 3.59 -17.43
N ALA A 47 42.49 4.53 -16.79
CA ALA A 47 42.04 4.36 -15.39
C ALA A 47 41.06 3.18 -15.22
N LEU A 48 40.21 2.88 -16.21
CA LEU A 48 39.34 1.70 -16.18
C LEU A 48 40.13 0.40 -16.34
N ASN A 49 41.07 0.36 -17.28
CA ASN A 49 41.88 -0.83 -17.53
C ASN A 49 42.81 -1.14 -16.36
N GLU A 50 43.30 -0.13 -15.65
CA GLU A 50 44.17 -0.29 -14.48
C GLU A 50 43.43 -0.30 -13.14
N LEU A 51 42.10 -0.38 -13.14
CA LEU A 51 41.28 -0.34 -11.92
C LEU A 51 41.66 -1.44 -10.91
N TYR A 52 42.14 -2.60 -11.40
CA TYR A 52 42.57 -3.73 -10.56
C TYR A 52 43.94 -3.51 -9.89
N LYS A 53 44.77 -2.58 -10.39
CA LYS A 53 46.10 -2.30 -9.85
C LYS A 53 45.99 -1.31 -8.69
N ILE A 54 45.88 -1.81 -7.46
CA ILE A 54 45.68 -0.96 -6.28
C ILE A 54 46.91 -0.06 -5.97
N ASN A 55 48.12 -0.49 -6.37
CA ASN A 55 49.39 0.13 -5.97
C ASN A 55 49.94 1.19 -6.96
N THR A 56 49.11 2.09 -7.44
CA THR A 56 49.55 3.18 -8.35
C THR A 56 49.38 4.52 -7.65
N PRO A 57 50.21 5.53 -7.96
CA PRO A 57 50.25 6.78 -7.20
C PRO A 57 48.90 7.50 -7.23
N ILE A 58 48.50 8.04 -6.07
CA ILE A 58 47.27 8.79 -5.89
C ILE A 58 47.60 10.14 -5.29
N ASP A 59 47.39 11.21 -6.06
CA ASP A 59 47.54 12.59 -5.59
C ASP A 59 46.26 13.10 -4.93
N PHE A 60 46.30 13.23 -3.61
CA PHE A 60 45.27 13.86 -2.79
C PHE A 60 45.39 15.40 -2.79
N SER A 61 45.42 16.01 -3.97
CA SER A 61 45.30 17.46 -4.09
C SER A 61 43.88 17.92 -3.78
N ARG A 62 43.71 19.13 -3.21
CA ARG A 62 42.41 19.72 -2.87
C ARG A 62 41.48 19.77 -4.08
N ASN A 63 42.01 20.10 -5.26
CA ASN A 63 41.23 20.19 -6.50
C ASN A 63 40.79 18.79 -6.98
N ASN A 64 41.68 17.80 -6.92
CA ASN A 64 41.39 16.42 -7.32
C ASN A 64 40.33 15.78 -6.43
N PHE A 65 40.41 16.03 -5.12
CA PHE A 65 39.41 15.57 -4.16
C PHE A 65 38.03 16.17 -4.43
N LEU A 66 37.95 17.48 -4.68
CA LEU A 66 36.69 18.16 -4.95
C LEU A 66 36.03 17.67 -6.25
N VAL A 67 36.81 17.55 -7.32
CA VAL A 67 36.31 17.05 -8.62
C VAL A 67 35.81 15.61 -8.48
N SER A 68 36.56 14.75 -7.81
CA SER A 68 36.21 13.33 -7.63
C SER A 68 34.95 13.15 -6.76
N SER A 69 34.82 13.93 -5.70
CA SER A 69 33.63 13.92 -4.83
C SER A 69 32.40 14.43 -5.58
N GLY A 70 32.54 15.55 -6.32
CA GLY A 70 31.46 16.15 -7.08
C GLY A 70 30.89 15.22 -8.14
N VAL A 71 31.76 14.55 -8.91
CA VAL A 71 31.32 13.60 -9.94
C VAL A 71 30.66 12.36 -9.32
N SER A 72 31.18 11.83 -8.21
CA SER A 72 30.58 10.68 -7.52
C SER A 72 29.17 10.98 -6.99
N VAL A 73 28.96 12.16 -6.39
CA VAL A 73 27.62 12.61 -5.97
C VAL A 73 26.69 12.79 -7.17
N PHE A 74 27.18 13.37 -8.26
CA PHE A 74 26.37 13.61 -9.47
C PHE A 74 25.88 12.31 -10.11
N VAL A 75 26.75 11.30 -10.25
CA VAL A 75 26.37 9.98 -10.78
C VAL A 75 25.32 9.30 -9.89
N LEU A 76 25.46 9.40 -8.56
CA LEU A 76 24.47 8.88 -7.62
C LEU A 76 23.12 9.61 -7.72
N MET A 77 23.15 10.93 -7.90
CA MET A 77 21.94 11.73 -8.13
C MET A 77 21.19 11.27 -9.40
N ILE A 78 21.91 11.01 -10.49
CA ILE A 78 21.32 10.45 -11.72
C ILE A 78 20.72 9.06 -11.46
N TYR A 79 21.43 8.19 -10.74
CA TYR A 79 20.92 6.86 -10.40
C TYR A 79 19.64 6.92 -9.54
N GLU A 80 19.61 7.78 -8.52
CA GLU A 80 18.43 7.95 -7.67
C GLU A 80 17.25 8.52 -8.44
N THR A 81 17.47 9.55 -9.26
CA THR A 81 16.42 10.14 -10.11
C THR A 81 15.83 9.12 -11.09
N TYR A 82 16.67 8.31 -11.75
CA TYR A 82 16.20 7.24 -12.64
C TYR A 82 15.38 6.18 -11.87
N LYS A 83 15.85 5.76 -10.70
CA LYS A 83 15.13 4.83 -9.82
C LYS A 83 13.79 5.39 -9.35
N MET A 84 13.71 6.69 -9.09
CA MET A 84 12.48 7.36 -8.66
C MET A 84 11.45 7.47 -9.80
N GLN A 85 11.90 7.70 -11.04
CA GLN A 85 11.02 7.73 -12.23
C GLN A 85 10.34 6.38 -12.48
N ASN A 86 11.07 5.27 -12.31
CA ASN A 86 10.52 3.93 -12.54
C ASN A 86 9.50 3.44 -11.49
N LYS A 87 9.34 4.14 -10.37
CA LYS A 87 8.50 3.69 -9.24
C LYS A 87 7.14 4.36 -9.12
N LYS A 88 6.86 5.43 -9.87
CA LYS A 88 5.66 6.26 -9.66
C LYS A 88 4.72 6.41 -10.87
N ASN A 89 5.13 5.96 -12.05
CA ASN A 89 4.31 6.04 -13.28
C ASN A 89 3.54 4.76 -13.61
N ILE A 90 3.54 3.77 -12.71
CA ILE A 90 2.48 2.77 -12.71
C ILE A 90 1.27 3.49 -12.11
N GLN A 91 0.12 3.51 -12.78
CA GLN A 91 -1.14 3.97 -12.19
C GLN A 91 -1.49 3.09 -10.99
N GLU A 92 -0.85 3.34 -9.86
CA GLU A 92 -1.09 2.62 -8.62
C GLU A 92 -2.41 3.15 -8.05
N ASN A 93 -3.48 2.42 -8.35
CA ASN A 93 -4.80 2.53 -7.75
C ASN A 93 -5.50 3.88 -7.96
N THR A 94 -6.07 4.05 -9.16
CA THR A 94 -7.18 4.99 -9.37
C THR A 94 -8.29 4.75 -8.34
N TYR A 95 -8.96 5.84 -7.91
CA TYR A 95 -10.18 5.77 -7.09
C TYR A 95 -11.14 4.71 -7.68
N GLY A 96 -11.38 3.62 -6.94
CA GLY A 96 -12.26 2.53 -7.37
C GLY A 96 -11.60 1.16 -7.60
N SER A 97 -10.29 1.00 -7.39
CA SER A 97 -9.67 -0.34 -7.37
C SER A 97 -10.25 -1.20 -6.24
N ALA A 98 -10.61 -2.44 -6.56
CA ALA A 98 -11.11 -3.40 -5.58
C ALA A 98 -9.96 -4.21 -4.97
N GLU A 99 -9.89 -4.23 -3.63
CA GLU A 99 -8.90 -5.01 -2.89
C GLU A 99 -9.58 -5.87 -1.83
N TRP A 100 -9.05 -7.08 -1.63
CA TRP A 100 -9.48 -7.94 -0.53
C TRP A 100 -9.00 -7.36 0.78
N LYS A 101 -9.95 -7.03 1.65
CA LYS A 101 -9.69 -6.46 2.97
C LYS A 101 -9.78 -7.50 4.07
N THR A 102 -9.20 -7.16 5.20
CA THR A 102 -9.25 -7.97 6.42
C THR A 102 -10.37 -7.49 7.34
N PRO A 103 -10.83 -8.31 8.30
CA PRO A 103 -11.85 -7.90 9.27
C PRO A 103 -11.49 -6.64 10.07
N ASN A 104 -10.20 -6.33 10.21
CA ASN A 104 -9.74 -5.11 10.89
C ASN A 104 -10.18 -3.84 10.17
N ASP A 105 -10.28 -3.87 8.84
CA ASP A 105 -10.58 -2.67 8.04
C ASP A 105 -12.05 -2.20 8.17
N ILE A 106 -12.92 -3.07 8.71
CA ILE A 106 -14.34 -2.80 8.91
C ILE A 106 -14.64 -2.37 10.35
N LYS A 107 -13.68 -2.54 11.28
CA LYS A 107 -13.88 -2.20 12.70
C LYS A 107 -14.23 -0.74 12.95
N ASP A 108 -13.74 0.18 12.12
CA ASP A 108 -14.03 1.61 12.27
C ASP A 108 -15.40 2.00 11.67
N LYS A 109 -15.99 1.10 10.89
CA LYS A 109 -17.29 1.29 10.21
C LYS A 109 -18.46 0.70 10.99
N ARG A 110 -18.18 -0.02 12.08
CA ARG A 110 -19.20 -0.58 12.99
C ARG A 110 -19.46 0.38 14.15
N ASP A 111 -20.70 0.42 14.57
CA ASP A 111 -21.12 1.06 15.81
C ASP A 111 -20.72 0.19 17.02
N LYS A 112 -20.53 0.81 18.18
CA LYS A 112 -20.28 0.10 19.44
C LYS A 112 -21.49 -0.73 19.85
N ASN A 113 -22.71 -0.20 19.64
CA ASN A 113 -23.92 -0.95 19.92
C ASN A 113 -24.25 -1.90 18.75
N PHE A 114 -24.33 -3.20 19.04
CA PHE A 114 -24.62 -4.24 18.05
C PHE A 114 -25.95 -4.03 17.31
N GLU A 115 -26.97 -3.52 18.00
CA GLU A 115 -28.30 -3.31 17.42
C GLU A 115 -28.32 -2.23 16.33
N ASN A 116 -27.36 -1.30 16.40
CA ASN A 116 -27.20 -0.23 15.42
C ASN A 116 -26.43 -0.67 14.18
N ASN A 117 -25.99 -1.94 14.12
CA ASN A 117 -25.25 -2.48 12.99
C ASN A 117 -26.12 -3.35 12.09
N MET A 118 -25.86 -3.26 10.80
CA MET A 118 -26.29 -4.22 9.78
C MET A 118 -25.29 -5.38 9.75
N ILE A 119 -25.81 -6.59 9.74
CA ILE A 119 -25.04 -7.84 9.81
C ILE A 119 -24.83 -8.35 8.39
N LEU A 120 -23.60 -8.29 7.88
CA LEU A 120 -23.26 -8.87 6.58
C LEU A 120 -22.77 -10.31 6.73
N THR A 121 -21.85 -10.53 7.67
CA THR A 121 -21.27 -11.83 8.01
C THR A 121 -21.01 -11.91 9.51
N GLN A 122 -20.29 -12.94 9.96
CA GLN A 122 -19.85 -13.06 11.35
C GLN A 122 -18.86 -11.97 11.77
N THR A 123 -18.02 -11.50 10.86
CA THR A 123 -16.95 -10.52 11.12
C THR A 123 -17.30 -9.14 10.59
N GLU A 124 -18.07 -9.05 9.51
CA GLU A 124 -18.42 -7.81 8.85
C GLU A 124 -19.75 -7.26 9.36
N LEU A 125 -19.65 -6.22 10.19
CA LEU A 125 -20.75 -5.43 10.72
C LEU A 125 -20.59 -3.99 10.26
N ILE A 126 -21.67 -3.37 9.76
CA ILE A 126 -21.64 -1.99 9.26
C ILE A 126 -22.70 -1.17 9.98
N SER A 127 -22.32 0.00 10.49
CA SER A 127 -23.27 0.89 11.17
C SER A 127 -24.40 1.34 10.25
N LYS A 128 -25.62 1.29 10.78
CA LYS A 128 -26.83 1.90 10.19
C LYS A 128 -26.81 3.43 10.26
N ASN A 129 -25.78 4.06 10.83
CA ASN A 129 -25.54 5.50 10.79
C ASN A 129 -24.46 5.86 9.75
N MET A 130 -24.75 6.85 8.90
CA MET A 130 -23.85 7.25 7.80
C MET A 130 -22.62 7.98 8.32
N LYS A 131 -22.77 8.73 9.43
CA LYS A 131 -21.65 9.44 10.09
C LYS A 131 -20.54 8.50 10.53
N ILE A 132 -20.91 7.27 10.92
CA ILE A 132 -19.98 6.23 11.39
C ILE A 132 -19.47 5.40 10.21
N SER A 133 -20.38 4.84 9.40
CA SER A 133 -20.02 3.93 8.31
C SER A 133 -19.26 4.59 7.16
N LYS A 134 -19.50 5.90 6.92
CA LYS A 134 -18.87 6.70 5.85
C LYS A 134 -18.97 6.04 4.46
N MET A 135 -20.04 5.28 4.22
CA MET A 135 -20.24 4.56 2.96
C MET A 135 -21.72 4.40 2.62
N ASN A 136 -21.96 4.05 1.36
CA ASN A 136 -23.25 3.55 0.93
C ASN A 136 -23.53 2.18 1.58
N ARG A 137 -24.78 1.95 1.96
CA ARG A 137 -25.23 0.77 2.72
C ARG A 137 -26.26 -0.07 1.96
N HIS A 138 -26.49 0.24 0.68
CA HIS A 138 -27.29 -0.63 -0.16
C HIS A 138 -26.54 -1.95 -0.37
N VAL A 139 -27.21 -3.06 -0.05
CA VAL A 139 -26.65 -4.41 -0.17
C VAL A 139 -27.47 -5.17 -1.19
N ILE A 140 -26.78 -5.73 -2.20
CA ILE A 140 -27.37 -6.65 -3.16
C ILE A 140 -26.82 -8.04 -2.84
N LEU A 141 -27.73 -8.97 -2.56
CA LEU A 141 -27.37 -10.34 -2.18
C LEU A 141 -27.60 -11.30 -3.34
N ILE A 142 -26.52 -11.66 -4.03
CA ILE A 142 -26.55 -12.57 -5.19
C ILE A 142 -26.18 -13.99 -4.73
N GLY A 143 -26.91 -15.00 -5.23
CA GLY A 143 -26.51 -16.40 -5.05
C GLY A 143 -27.52 -17.38 -5.64
N ARG A 144 -27.14 -18.65 -5.75
CA ARG A 144 -28.02 -19.73 -6.24
C ARG A 144 -29.24 -19.96 -5.34
N PRO A 145 -30.34 -20.55 -5.85
CA PRO A 145 -31.41 -21.08 -5.00
C PRO A 145 -30.84 -22.05 -3.96
N GLY A 146 -31.35 -22.00 -2.72
CA GLY A 146 -30.87 -22.85 -1.63
C GLY A 146 -29.62 -22.35 -0.88
N SER A 147 -28.95 -21.28 -1.34
CA SER A 147 -27.73 -20.73 -0.69
C SER A 147 -27.95 -20.09 0.68
N GLY A 148 -29.14 -20.23 1.27
CA GLY A 148 -29.44 -19.77 2.63
C GLY A 148 -29.60 -18.25 2.81
N LYS A 149 -29.69 -17.44 1.74
CA LYS A 149 -29.88 -15.97 1.81
C LYS A 149 -30.93 -15.55 2.85
N SER A 150 -32.11 -16.16 2.83
CA SER A 150 -33.20 -15.87 3.78
C SER A 150 -32.86 -16.21 5.23
N ARG A 151 -32.10 -17.30 5.46
CA ARG A 151 -31.76 -17.79 6.80
C ARG A 151 -30.57 -17.04 7.40
N TYR A 152 -29.53 -16.80 6.62
CA TYR A 152 -28.25 -16.27 7.09
C TYR A 152 -28.13 -14.75 6.98
N TYR A 153 -28.84 -14.10 6.05
CA TYR A 153 -28.79 -12.64 5.90
C TYR A 153 -30.09 -11.97 6.37
N PHE A 154 -31.23 -12.34 5.78
CA PHE A 154 -32.50 -11.64 6.07
C PHE A 154 -32.98 -11.86 7.50
N LYS A 155 -33.05 -13.11 7.98
CA LYS A 155 -33.51 -13.42 9.33
C LYS A 155 -32.73 -12.66 10.43
N PRO A 156 -31.39 -12.71 10.52
CA PRO A 156 -30.68 -11.99 11.58
C PRO A 156 -30.85 -10.47 11.48
N ASN A 157 -30.86 -9.89 10.28
CA ASN A 157 -31.07 -8.45 10.14
C ASN A 157 -32.49 -7.98 10.51
N ILE A 158 -33.52 -8.79 10.24
CA ILE A 158 -34.90 -8.50 10.66
C ILE A 158 -35.03 -8.63 12.18
N LEU A 159 -34.40 -9.63 12.80
CA LEU A 159 -34.42 -9.79 14.26
C LEU A 159 -33.65 -8.63 14.96
N ASN A 160 -32.52 -8.22 14.39
CA ASN A 160 -31.69 -7.09 14.83
C ASN A 160 -32.22 -5.70 14.40
N ALA A 161 -33.47 -5.63 13.93
CA ALA A 161 -34.09 -4.38 13.53
C ALA A 161 -34.42 -3.53 14.76
N ASN A 162 -33.91 -2.29 14.80
CA ASN A 162 -34.19 -1.31 15.86
C ASN A 162 -34.84 -0.04 15.27
N GLY A 163 -35.83 -0.23 14.41
CA GLY A 163 -36.50 0.85 13.68
C GLY A 163 -37.53 0.32 12.69
N THR A 164 -37.99 1.19 11.79
CA THR A 164 -38.94 0.82 10.74
C THR A 164 -38.27 -0.04 9.67
N ILE A 165 -38.84 -1.22 9.41
CA ILE A 165 -38.43 -2.09 8.31
C ILE A 165 -39.67 -2.43 7.49
N ILE A 166 -39.53 -2.27 6.18
CA ILE A 166 -40.52 -2.70 5.19
C ILE A 166 -39.96 -3.95 4.51
N VAL A 167 -40.69 -5.06 4.58
CA VAL A 167 -40.30 -6.33 3.96
C VAL A 167 -41.37 -6.74 2.96
N THR A 168 -40.96 -7.00 1.74
CA THR A 168 -41.80 -7.63 0.72
C THR A 168 -41.58 -9.15 0.78
N ASP A 169 -42.59 -9.91 1.23
CA ASP A 169 -42.52 -11.37 1.32
C ASP A 169 -43.47 -12.03 0.31
N PRO A 170 -43.04 -12.24 -0.95
CA PRO A 170 -43.90 -12.76 -2.01
C PRO A 170 -44.41 -14.19 -1.73
N LYS A 171 -43.73 -14.97 -0.87
CA LYS A 171 -44.08 -16.37 -0.56
C LYS A 171 -44.58 -16.56 0.88
N ARG A 172 -44.70 -15.50 1.69
CA ARG A 172 -45.09 -15.49 3.11
C ARG A 172 -44.27 -16.40 4.04
N ARG A 173 -43.14 -16.96 3.58
CA ARG A 173 -42.34 -17.93 4.35
C ARG A 173 -41.49 -17.27 5.43
N THR A 174 -41.04 -16.05 5.18
CA THR A 174 -40.16 -15.33 6.11
C THR A 174 -41.01 -14.78 7.25
N PHE A 175 -42.15 -14.17 6.92
CA PHE A 175 -43.09 -13.63 7.88
C PHE A 175 -43.64 -14.71 8.81
N ALA A 176 -44.14 -15.84 8.29
CA ALA A 176 -44.68 -16.92 9.12
C ALA A 176 -43.68 -17.45 10.16
N ARG A 177 -42.39 -17.53 9.79
CA ARG A 177 -41.33 -18.04 10.68
C ARG A 177 -40.85 -17.03 11.72
N LEU A 178 -41.01 -15.73 11.46
CA LEU A 178 -40.61 -14.67 12.41
C LEU A 178 -41.80 -14.08 13.15
N TRP A 179 -43.03 -14.47 12.82
CA TRP A 179 -44.25 -13.87 13.34
C TRP A 179 -44.33 -13.87 14.86
N LEU A 180 -44.04 -15.01 15.49
CA LEU A 180 -44.04 -15.15 16.96
C LEU A 180 -43.08 -14.14 17.60
N PHE A 181 -41.86 -14.05 17.10
CA PHE A 181 -40.84 -13.13 17.60
C PHE A 181 -41.21 -11.67 17.37
N ILE A 182 -41.75 -11.33 16.19
CA ILE A 182 -42.18 -9.96 15.88
C ILE A 182 -43.34 -9.56 16.80
N LYS A 183 -44.27 -10.47 17.08
CA LYS A 183 -45.38 -10.24 18.02
C LYS A 183 -44.86 -9.98 19.43
N GLU A 184 -43.92 -10.78 19.91
CA GLU A 184 -43.30 -10.65 21.23
C GLU A 184 -42.50 -9.34 21.37
N LYS A 185 -41.68 -8.99 20.37
CA LYS A 185 -40.93 -7.73 20.34
C LYS A 185 -41.86 -6.49 20.31
N ARG A 186 -43.00 -6.59 19.62
CA ARG A 186 -44.00 -5.52 19.55
C ARG A 186 -44.78 -5.35 20.86
N LEU A 187 -44.96 -6.42 21.63
CA LEU A 187 -45.54 -6.35 22.97
C LEU A 187 -44.58 -5.62 23.93
N TYR A 188 -43.28 -5.91 23.85
CA TYR A 188 -42.25 -5.28 24.68
C TYR A 188 -42.10 -3.76 24.42
N ASN A 189 -42.21 -3.32 23.17
CA ASN A 189 -42.13 -1.90 22.81
C ASN A 189 -43.42 -1.11 23.06
N LYS A 190 -44.54 -1.76 23.43
CA LYS A 190 -45.80 -1.09 23.81
C LYS A 190 -45.92 -0.85 25.32
N SER A 191 -45.09 -1.51 26.13
CA SER A 191 -45.09 -1.42 27.60
C SER A 191 -44.09 -0.40 28.17
N SER A 192 -43.52 0.46 27.32
CA SER A 192 -42.62 1.57 27.68
C SER A 192 -43.19 2.88 27.15
#